data_AF-A0A3N7GLC7-F1
#
_entry.id   AF-A0A3N7GLC7-F1
#
_cell.length_a   1.000
_cell.length_b   1.000
_cell.length_c   1.000
_cell.angle_alpha   90.00
_cell.angle_beta   90.00
_cell.angle_gamma   90.00
#
_symmetry.space_group_name_H-M   'P 1'
#
loop_
_entity.id
_entity.type
_entity.pdbx_description
1 polymer ?
#
loop_
_entity_poly.entity_id
_entity_poly.type
_entity_poly.pdbx_seq_one_letter_code
_entity_poly.pdbx_strand_id
1 'polypeptide(L)'
;MTALTFPSDAFPALPTITVEIPDDWSAISVPGTILAAAAPEVPGEFRPNVVVSITRFGADYSLDVAANAVIEKFAGLEQAQEIGRDRVTVDGVEWAHIESTFVDPRVGTLVQAAHLAVIAHGPVADLVQVTGSVTGVQAKDGVLDILRTIQRSARATA
;
A
#
# COMPACT_ATOMS: atom_id res chain seq x y z
N MET A 1 29.99 -3.14 -27.85
CA MET A 1 28.69 -3.12 -27.11
C MET A 1 29.00 -3.30 -25.64
N THR A 2 28.31 -2.58 -24.76
CA THR A 2 28.47 -2.72 -23.31
C THR A 2 27.17 -3.26 -22.74
N ALA A 3 27.24 -4.33 -21.94
CA ALA A 3 26.08 -4.90 -21.27
C ALA A 3 25.85 -4.20 -19.92
N LEU A 4 24.59 -3.90 -19.61
CA LEU A 4 24.16 -3.41 -18.29
C LEU A 4 23.32 -4.51 -17.63
N THR A 5 23.47 -4.66 -16.31
CA THR A 5 22.81 -5.73 -15.53
C THR A 5 22.00 -5.12 -14.40
N PHE A 6 20.85 -5.74 -14.14
CA PHE A 6 20.01 -5.47 -12.99
C PHE A 6 19.87 -6.76 -12.15
N PRO A 7 20.03 -6.67 -10.81
CA PRO A 7 20.47 -5.50 -10.05
C PRO A 7 21.99 -5.24 -10.15
N SER A 8 22.42 -4.00 -9.88
CA SER A 8 23.82 -3.59 -9.72
C SER A 8 23.93 -2.27 -8.94
N ASP A 9 25.13 -1.79 -8.62
CA ASP A 9 25.31 -0.53 -7.86
C ASP A 9 24.68 0.69 -8.56
N ALA A 10 24.70 0.72 -9.90
CA ALA A 10 24.05 1.76 -10.69
C ALA A 10 22.53 1.55 -10.86
N PHE A 11 22.06 0.31 -10.69
CA PHE A 11 20.67 -0.12 -10.85
C PHE A 11 20.26 -0.99 -9.66
N PRO A 12 20.10 -0.41 -8.46
CA PRO A 12 19.91 -1.18 -7.24
C PRO A 12 18.66 -2.06 -7.34
N ALA A 13 18.66 -3.20 -6.65
CA ALA A 13 17.47 -4.05 -6.54
C ALA A 13 16.28 -3.26 -5.97
N LEU A 14 15.07 -3.78 -6.16
CA LEU A 14 13.92 -3.26 -5.42
C LEU A 14 14.04 -3.66 -3.94
N PRO A 15 13.51 -2.86 -3.00
CA PRO A 15 13.55 -3.20 -1.60
C PRO A 15 12.78 -4.50 -1.32
N THR A 16 13.25 -5.25 -0.34
CA THR A 16 12.53 -6.40 0.19
C THR A 16 11.40 -5.91 1.10
N ILE A 17 10.19 -6.38 0.85
CA ILE A 17 9.00 -6.00 1.63
C ILE A 17 8.47 -7.21 2.40
N THR A 18 8.18 -7.02 3.68
CA THR A 18 7.51 -8.00 4.53
C THR A 18 6.24 -7.39 5.11
N VAL A 19 5.16 -8.17 5.13
CA VAL A 19 3.94 -7.87 5.89
C VAL A 19 3.52 -9.13 6.64
N GLU A 20 2.93 -8.96 7.81
CA GLU A 20 2.33 -10.02 8.60
C GLU A 20 0.83 -10.05 8.30
N ILE A 21 0.28 -11.25 8.09
CA ILE A 21 -1.14 -11.45 7.80
C ILE A 21 -1.75 -12.40 8.84
N PRO A 22 -3.05 -12.29 9.12
CA PRO A 22 -3.76 -13.26 9.97
C PRO A 22 -3.66 -14.70 9.43
N ASP A 23 -3.76 -15.68 10.32
CA ASP A 23 -3.63 -17.11 9.97
C ASP A 23 -4.66 -17.59 8.94
N ASP A 24 -5.85 -16.99 8.91
CA ASP A 24 -6.93 -17.31 7.97
C ASP A 24 -6.83 -16.53 6.64
N TRP A 25 -5.92 -15.56 6.54
CA TRP A 25 -5.63 -14.88 5.29
C TRP A 25 -4.65 -15.70 4.44
N SER A 26 -4.69 -15.47 3.14
CA SER A 26 -3.84 -16.17 2.18
C SER A 26 -3.15 -15.21 1.23
N ALA A 27 -1.93 -15.58 0.82
CA ALA A 27 -1.26 -14.93 -0.28
C ALA A 27 -2.04 -15.17 -1.59
N ILE A 28 -2.16 -14.12 -2.40
CA ILE A 28 -2.83 -14.18 -3.70
C ILE A 28 -1.97 -13.50 -4.77
N SER A 29 -2.20 -13.84 -6.03
CA SER A 29 -1.56 -13.18 -7.17
C SER A 29 -2.46 -12.09 -7.73
N VAL A 30 -2.04 -10.84 -7.66
CA VAL A 30 -2.74 -9.70 -8.27
C VAL A 30 -1.84 -9.05 -9.31
N PRO A 31 -2.28 -8.91 -10.58
CA PRO A 31 -1.49 -8.26 -11.62
C PRO A 31 -1.03 -6.86 -11.22
N GLY A 32 0.24 -6.56 -11.46
CA GLY A 32 0.83 -5.25 -11.17
C GLY A 32 1.24 -5.03 -9.71
N THR A 33 1.20 -6.07 -8.88
CA THR A 33 1.62 -6.02 -7.46
C THR A 33 2.86 -6.89 -7.26
N ILE A 34 3.69 -6.54 -6.27
CA ILE A 34 4.84 -7.35 -5.87
C ILE A 34 4.49 -8.36 -4.77
N LEU A 35 3.44 -8.07 -3.99
CA LEU A 35 2.91 -8.89 -2.91
C LEU A 35 1.43 -8.58 -2.77
N ALA A 36 0.61 -9.59 -2.50
CA ALA A 36 -0.78 -9.40 -2.14
C ALA A 36 -1.28 -10.50 -1.20
N ALA A 37 -2.21 -10.13 -0.32
CA ALA A 37 -2.91 -11.04 0.57
C ALA A 37 -4.40 -10.67 0.65
N ALA A 38 -5.23 -11.67 0.92
CA ALA A 38 -6.66 -11.45 1.06
C ALA A 38 -7.28 -12.37 2.11
N ALA A 39 -8.37 -11.89 2.70
CA ALA A 39 -9.22 -12.65 3.61
C ALA A 39 -9.80 -13.90 2.91
N PRO A 40 -10.40 -14.85 3.66
CA PRO A 40 -11.21 -15.91 3.07
C PRO A 40 -12.27 -15.36 2.10
N GLU A 41 -12.51 -16.10 1.02
CA GLU A 41 -13.54 -15.71 0.06
C GLU A 41 -14.93 -16.09 0.57
N VAL A 42 -15.85 -15.12 0.56
CA VAL A 42 -17.28 -15.34 0.87
C VAL A 42 -18.08 -15.06 -0.41
N PRO A 43 -18.84 -16.04 -0.93
CA PRO A 43 -19.57 -15.87 -2.18
C PRO A 43 -20.53 -14.68 -2.16
N GLY A 44 -20.42 -13.81 -3.16
CA GLY A 44 -21.26 -12.62 -3.30
C GLY A 44 -20.79 -11.41 -2.50
N GLU A 45 -19.72 -11.55 -1.72
CA GLU A 45 -19.12 -10.43 -0.99
C GLU A 45 -17.84 -9.93 -1.66
N PHE A 46 -17.56 -8.65 -1.47
CA PHE A 46 -16.24 -8.12 -1.79
C PHE A 46 -15.20 -8.81 -0.91
N ARG A 47 -14.09 -9.25 -1.50
CA ARG A 47 -13.00 -9.90 -0.76
C ARG A 47 -12.00 -8.86 -0.23
N PRO A 48 -11.92 -8.62 1.10
CA PRO A 48 -10.92 -7.74 1.69
C PRO A 48 -9.51 -8.16 1.28
N ASN A 49 -8.69 -7.19 0.92
CA ASN A 49 -7.34 -7.45 0.46
C ASN A 49 -6.36 -6.34 0.82
N VAL A 50 -5.09 -6.72 0.86
CA VAL A 50 -3.94 -5.85 0.93
C VAL A 50 -3.05 -6.15 -0.28
N VAL A 51 -2.65 -5.11 -1.00
CA VAL A 51 -1.73 -5.22 -2.12
C VAL A 51 -0.54 -4.29 -1.92
N VAL A 52 0.63 -4.70 -2.40
CA VAL A 52 1.86 -3.93 -2.34
C VAL A 52 2.36 -3.65 -3.75
N SER A 53 2.66 -2.39 -4.02
CA SER A 53 3.33 -1.95 -5.25
C SER A 53 4.61 -1.19 -4.93
N ILE A 54 5.60 -1.29 -5.82
CA ILE A 54 6.81 -0.46 -5.78
C ILE A 54 6.90 0.33 -7.07
N THR A 55 7.13 1.64 -6.95
CA THR A 55 7.40 2.54 -8.07
C THR A 55 8.72 3.27 -7.84
N ARG A 56 9.61 3.24 -8.83
CA ARG A 56 10.92 3.89 -8.75
C ARG A 56 10.86 5.33 -9.27
N PHE A 57 11.45 6.24 -8.51
CA PHE A 57 11.57 7.67 -8.79
C PHE A 57 13.03 8.14 -8.69
N GLY A 58 13.27 9.43 -8.97
CA GLY A 58 14.55 10.09 -8.72
C GLY A 58 14.84 10.23 -7.22
N ALA A 59 16.12 10.44 -6.89
CA ALA A 59 16.59 10.54 -5.50
C ALA A 59 15.97 11.70 -4.69
N ASP A 60 15.38 12.68 -5.35
CA ASP A 60 14.69 13.83 -4.75
C ASP A 60 13.22 13.54 -4.40
N TYR A 61 12.68 12.39 -4.79
CA TYR A 61 11.33 11.99 -4.44
C TYR A 61 11.21 11.70 -2.94
N SER A 62 10.18 12.24 -2.30
CA SER A 62 10.01 12.19 -0.85
C SER A 62 8.66 11.60 -0.44
N LEU A 63 8.57 11.16 0.82
CA LEU A 63 7.34 10.65 1.40
C LEU A 63 6.22 11.71 1.39
N ASP A 64 6.56 12.99 1.57
CA ASP A 64 5.58 14.08 1.52
C ASP A 64 4.96 14.24 0.13
N VAL A 65 5.78 14.12 -0.92
CA VAL A 65 5.30 14.15 -2.30
C VAL A 65 4.37 12.96 -2.56
N ALA A 66 4.76 11.76 -2.11
CA ALA A 66 3.93 10.56 -2.26
C ALA A 66 2.60 10.66 -1.51
N ALA A 67 2.62 11.12 -0.26
CA ALA A 67 1.44 11.30 0.58
C ALA A 67 0.47 12.31 -0.04
N ASN A 68 0.97 13.45 -0.51
CA ASN A 68 0.15 14.46 -1.17
C ASN A 68 -0.49 13.94 -2.46
N ALA A 69 0.26 13.19 -3.28
CA ALA A 69 -0.29 12.58 -4.49
C ALA A 69 -1.43 11.59 -4.18
N VAL A 70 -1.32 10.81 -3.09
CA VAL A 70 -2.40 9.90 -2.65
C VAL A 70 -3.61 10.68 -2.11
N ILE A 71 -3.39 11.75 -1.34
CA ILE A 71 -4.47 12.61 -0.84
C ILE A 71 -5.23 13.25 -2.00
N GLU A 72 -4.52 13.81 -2.98
CA GLU A 72 -5.13 14.37 -4.20
C GLU A 72 -5.90 13.32 -4.99
N LYS A 73 -5.33 12.12 -5.14
CA LYS A 73 -6.01 11.00 -5.79
C LYS A 73 -7.32 10.65 -5.08
N PHE A 74 -7.32 10.53 -3.76
CA PHE A 74 -8.54 10.24 -2.99
C PHE A 74 -9.54 11.38 -3.10
N ALA A 75 -9.12 12.64 -3.00
CA ALA A 75 -10.00 13.81 -3.12
C ALA A 75 -10.70 13.90 -4.49
N GLY A 76 -10.11 13.32 -5.53
CA GLY A 76 -10.70 13.24 -6.87
C GLY A 76 -11.75 12.13 -7.05
N LEU A 77 -11.98 11.26 -6.06
CA LEU A 77 -12.95 10.16 -6.16
C LEU A 77 -14.37 10.60 -5.81
N GLU A 78 -15.35 9.88 -6.35
CA GLU A 78 -16.77 10.18 -6.12
C GLU A 78 -17.14 10.02 -4.65
N GLN A 79 -17.69 11.08 -4.06
CA GLN A 79 -18.09 11.15 -2.65
C GLN A 79 -16.96 10.77 -1.69
N ALA A 80 -15.72 11.12 -2.05
CA ALA A 80 -14.57 10.87 -1.20
C ALA A 80 -14.68 11.60 0.15
N GLN A 81 -14.39 10.89 1.22
CA GLN A 81 -14.26 11.45 2.57
C GLN A 81 -12.99 10.90 3.21
N GLU A 82 -12.12 11.78 3.71
CA GLU A 82 -10.97 11.36 4.49
C GLU A 82 -11.44 10.82 5.85
N ILE A 83 -10.99 9.62 6.21
CA ILE A 83 -11.22 9.05 7.54
C ILE A 83 -10.14 9.55 8.50
N GLY A 84 -8.89 9.57 8.04
CA GLY A 84 -7.77 10.03 8.84
C GLY A 84 -6.44 9.83 8.14
N ARG A 85 -5.40 10.42 8.75
CA ARG A 85 -4.02 10.27 8.35
C ARG A 85 -3.09 10.35 9.54
N ASP A 86 -1.97 9.64 9.48
CA ASP A 86 -0.90 9.75 10.48
C ASP A 86 0.45 9.34 9.88
N ARG A 87 1.48 9.34 10.74
CA ARG A 87 2.79 8.78 10.44
C ARG A 87 3.27 7.87 11.55
N VAL A 88 4.07 6.89 11.18
CA VAL A 88 4.73 5.98 12.12
C VAL A 88 6.13 5.67 11.62
N THR A 89 7.05 5.34 12.52
CA THR A 89 8.37 4.80 12.15
C THR A 89 8.42 3.32 12.51
N VAL A 90 8.76 2.47 11.54
CA VAL A 90 8.93 1.03 11.70
C VAL A 90 10.35 0.69 11.23
N ASP A 91 11.17 0.10 12.10
CA ASP A 91 12.56 -0.26 11.83
C ASP A 91 13.41 0.88 11.21
N GLY A 92 13.16 2.12 11.66
CA GLY A 92 13.87 3.32 11.19
C GLY A 92 13.36 3.88 9.86
N VAL A 93 12.36 3.27 9.22
CA VAL A 93 11.69 3.79 8.03
C VAL A 93 10.43 4.56 8.45
N GLU A 94 10.29 5.80 8.01
CA GLU A 94 9.05 6.56 8.19
C GLU A 94 8.00 6.11 7.18
N TRP A 95 6.78 5.90 7.68
CA TRP A 95 5.61 5.56 6.89
C TRP A 95 4.50 6.59 7.08
N ALA A 96 3.84 6.96 5.98
CA ALA A 96 2.62 7.77 6.00
C ALA A 96 1.41 6.86 5.78
N HIS A 97 0.39 7.02 6.63
CA HIS A 97 -0.87 6.28 6.53
C HIS A 97 -2.00 7.24 6.21
N ILE A 98 -2.81 6.93 5.20
CA ILE A 98 -3.91 7.77 4.73
C ILE A 98 -5.12 6.88 4.44
N GLU A 99 -6.28 7.23 4.99
CA GLU A 99 -7.51 6.47 4.82
C GLU A 99 -8.63 7.34 4.25
N SER A 100 -9.39 6.77 3.31
CA SER A 100 -10.54 7.45 2.72
C SER A 100 -11.65 6.48 2.36
N THR A 101 -12.90 6.95 2.44
CA THR A 101 -14.06 6.29 1.85
C THR A 101 -14.41 6.94 0.52
N PHE A 102 -14.93 6.18 -0.43
CA PHE A 102 -15.50 6.71 -1.67
C PHE A 102 -16.52 5.71 -2.25
N VAL A 103 -17.26 6.10 -3.29
CA VAL A 103 -18.19 5.20 -3.99
C VAL A 103 -17.48 4.51 -5.15
N ASP A 104 -17.48 3.18 -5.14
CA ASP A 104 -17.10 2.34 -6.28
C ASP A 104 -18.36 1.79 -6.97
N PRO A 105 -18.47 1.90 -8.30
CA PRO A 105 -19.68 1.52 -9.04
C PRO A 105 -20.01 0.01 -8.96
N ARG A 106 -19.05 -0.84 -8.56
CA ARG A 106 -19.23 -2.29 -8.52
C ARG A 106 -19.68 -2.80 -7.16
N VAL A 107 -19.25 -2.15 -6.09
CA VAL A 107 -19.42 -2.64 -4.70
C VAL A 107 -19.98 -1.60 -3.73
N GLY A 108 -20.32 -0.40 -4.23
CA GLY A 108 -20.84 0.69 -3.41
C GLY A 108 -19.72 1.38 -2.62
N THR A 109 -19.98 1.77 -1.37
CA THR A 109 -18.97 2.42 -0.54
C THR A 109 -17.78 1.50 -0.30
N LEU A 110 -16.60 1.93 -0.74
CA LEU A 110 -15.31 1.36 -0.39
C LEU A 110 -14.62 2.21 0.66
N VAL A 111 -13.82 1.56 1.48
CA VAL A 111 -12.77 2.17 2.30
C VAL A 111 -11.43 1.67 1.78
N GLN A 112 -10.53 2.60 1.48
CA GLN A 112 -9.15 2.28 1.18
C GLN A 112 -8.20 2.98 2.15
N ALA A 113 -7.18 2.24 2.55
CA ALA A 113 -6.08 2.73 3.35
C ALA A 113 -4.79 2.59 2.54
N ALA A 114 -3.99 3.64 2.42
CA ALA A 114 -2.67 3.62 1.82
C ALA A 114 -1.61 3.82 2.90
N HIS A 115 -0.65 2.90 2.96
CA HIS A 115 0.51 2.96 3.85
C HIS A 115 1.78 3.05 3.00
N LEU A 116 2.48 4.17 3.08
CA LEU A 116 3.49 4.60 2.13
C LEU A 116 4.85 4.73 2.80
N ALA A 117 5.91 4.24 2.17
CA ALA A 117 7.29 4.56 2.52
C ALA A 117 8.08 4.88 1.27
N VAL A 118 9.08 5.76 1.40
CA VAL A 118 10.04 6.04 0.34
C VAL A 118 11.41 5.56 0.80
N ILE A 119 11.96 4.58 0.07
CA ILE A 119 13.25 3.96 0.37
C ILE A 119 14.30 4.56 -0.54
N ALA A 120 15.26 5.28 0.02
CA ALA A 120 16.34 5.89 -0.74
C ALA A 120 17.42 4.84 -1.07
N HIS A 121 17.82 4.78 -2.34
CA HIS A 121 18.85 3.89 -2.86
C HIS A 121 19.79 4.65 -3.80
N GLY A 122 20.77 5.37 -3.24
CA GLY A 122 21.77 6.10 -4.02
C GLY A 122 21.13 7.06 -5.04
N PRO A 123 21.20 6.78 -6.36
CA PRO A 123 20.65 7.68 -7.38
C PRO A 123 19.12 7.64 -7.53
N VAL A 124 18.42 6.72 -6.85
CA VAL A 124 16.97 6.52 -6.99
C VAL A 124 16.27 6.44 -5.64
N ALA A 125 14.96 6.62 -5.65
CA ALA A 125 14.10 6.37 -4.51
C ALA A 125 12.93 5.45 -4.90
N ASP A 126 12.61 4.46 -4.08
CA ASP A 126 11.53 3.52 -4.32
C ASP A 126 10.34 3.84 -3.40
N LEU A 127 9.21 4.22 -3.99
CA LEU A 127 7.94 4.35 -3.29
C LEU A 127 7.35 2.96 -3.10
N VAL A 128 7.27 2.52 -1.86
CA VAL A 128 6.51 1.36 -1.42
C VAL A 128 5.12 1.85 -1.03
N GLN A 129 4.09 1.26 -1.63
CA GLN A 129 2.70 1.54 -1.28
C GLN A 129 1.97 0.24 -0.95
N VAL A 130 1.52 0.12 0.30
CA VAL A 130 0.65 -0.95 0.79
C VAL A 130 -0.78 -0.43 0.83
N THR A 131 -1.64 -0.94 -0.05
CA THR A 131 -3.05 -0.52 -0.16
C THR A 131 -3.96 -1.61 0.40
N GLY A 132 -4.69 -1.30 1.46
CA GLY A 132 -5.77 -2.13 2.00
C GLY A 132 -7.13 -1.67 1.47
N SER A 133 -8.02 -2.61 1.15
CA SER A 133 -9.38 -2.31 0.67
C SER A 133 -10.43 -3.16 1.37
N VAL A 134 -11.51 -2.54 1.83
CA VAL A 134 -12.73 -3.17 2.36
C VAL A 134 -13.96 -2.38 1.92
N THR A 135 -15.15 -2.98 1.98
CA THR A 135 -16.40 -2.21 1.85
C THR A 135 -16.72 -1.40 3.11
N GLY A 136 -17.60 -0.41 2.99
CA GLY A 136 -18.08 0.36 4.14
C GLY A 136 -18.84 -0.48 5.18
N VAL A 137 -19.45 -1.60 4.77
CA VAL A 137 -20.08 -2.56 5.69
C VAL A 137 -18.99 -3.32 6.46
N GLN A 138 -18.05 -3.94 5.77
CA GLN A 138 -16.93 -4.66 6.37
C GLN A 138 -16.06 -3.78 7.28
N ALA A 139 -15.91 -2.49 6.96
CA ALA A 139 -15.21 -1.54 7.82
C ALA A 139 -15.92 -1.36 9.17
N LYS A 140 -17.26 -1.29 9.19
CA LYS A 140 -18.06 -1.21 10.42
C LYS A 140 -18.02 -2.52 11.22
N ASP A 141 -17.86 -3.65 10.54
CA ASP A 141 -17.72 -4.97 11.15
C ASP A 141 -16.30 -5.25 11.68
N GLY A 142 -15.40 -4.26 11.62
CA GLY A 142 -14.06 -4.33 12.22
C GLY A 142 -12.96 -4.84 11.28
N VAL A 143 -13.27 -5.17 10.02
CA VAL A 143 -12.24 -5.64 9.06
C VAL A 143 -11.21 -4.56 8.73
N LEU A 144 -11.58 -3.28 8.84
CA LEU A 144 -10.64 -2.16 8.67
C LEU A 144 -9.49 -2.21 9.68
N ASP A 145 -9.75 -2.62 10.93
CA ASP A 145 -8.70 -2.71 11.95
C ASP A 145 -7.71 -3.85 11.67
N ILE A 146 -8.17 -4.91 11.01
CA ILE A 146 -7.30 -5.98 10.48
C ILE A 146 -6.39 -5.42 9.38
N LEU A 147 -6.94 -4.66 8.43
CA LEU A 147 -6.13 -4.01 7.39
C LEU A 147 -5.07 -3.08 7.99
N ARG A 148 -5.46 -2.26 8.98
CA ARG A 148 -4.53 -1.39 9.70
C ARG A 148 -3.42 -2.21 10.33
N THR A 149 -3.74 -3.33 11.00
CA THR A 149 -2.74 -4.21 11.60
C THR A 149 -1.75 -4.76 10.58
N ILE A 150 -2.25 -5.28 9.44
CA ILE A 150 -1.39 -5.77 8.35
C ILE A 150 -0.49 -4.64 7.83
N GLN A 151 -1.04 -3.46 7.57
CA GLN A 151 -0.29 -2.32 7.06
C GLN A 151 0.78 -1.84 8.05
N ARG A 152 0.48 -1.79 9.35
CA ARG A 152 1.44 -1.39 10.39
C ARG A 152 2.54 -2.41 10.65
N SER A 153 2.36 -3.66 10.20
CA SER A 153 3.43 -4.66 10.23
C SER A 153 4.44 -4.51 9.09
N ALA A 154 4.17 -3.63 8.12
CA ALA A 154 4.99 -3.49 6.93
C ALA A 154 6.42 -3.08 7.27
N ARG A 155 7.38 -3.86 6.78
CA ARG A 155 8.81 -3.59 6.86
C ARG A 155 9.38 -3.54 5.45
N ALA A 156 10.22 -2.55 5.19
CA ALA A 156 10.90 -2.36 3.93
C ALA A 156 12.41 -2.24 4.18
N THR A 157 13.20 -3.07 3.50
CA THR A 157 14.66 -3.06 3.61
C THR A 157 15.28 -2.91 2.24
N ALA A 158 16.23 -1.99 2.14
CA ALA A 158 17.05 -1.76 0.94
C ALA A 158 17.94 -2.96 0.59
#